data_AF-A0A6P1W1E7-F1
#
_entry.id   AF-A0A6P1W1E7-F1
#
_cell.length_a   1.000
_cell.length_b   1.000
_cell.length_c   1.000
_cell.angle_alpha   90.00
_cell.angle_beta   90.00
_cell.angle_gamma   90.00
#
_symmetry.space_group_name_H-M   'P 1'
#
loop_
_entity.id
_entity.type
_entity.pdbx_description
1 polymer ?
#
loop_
_entity_poly.entity_id
_entity_poly.type
_entity_poly.pdbx_seq_one_letter_code
_entity_poly.pdbx_strand_id
1 'polypeptide(L)'
;MHTSAQQEAHKFFELLHDLLPEDWQADLQACQFEFELWLATFDVKRHQEKLSGFALLTAARRRAERYYQHDLKQSHHTLLEWSYFRFRLEIALLQTCKVDADTLQHCYLYADLLSNYAFTILTDSRRPVS
;
A
#
# COMPACT_ATOMS: atom_id res chain seq x y z
N MET A 1 -17.62 -13.09 -5.32
CA MET A 1 -16.21 -12.79 -4.97
C MET A 1 -15.67 -11.78 -5.95
N HIS A 2 -14.88 -10.81 -5.47
CA HIS A 2 -14.28 -9.78 -6.31
C HIS A 2 -12.94 -10.29 -6.83
N THR A 3 -12.93 -10.90 -8.03
CA THR A 3 -11.78 -11.69 -8.54
C THR A 3 -10.45 -10.94 -8.51
N SER A 4 -10.45 -9.64 -8.86
CA SER A 4 -9.21 -8.84 -8.81
C SER A 4 -8.74 -8.58 -7.38
N ALA A 5 -9.65 -8.46 -6.42
CA ALA A 5 -9.27 -8.25 -5.02
C ALA A 5 -8.64 -9.52 -4.44
N GLN A 6 -9.21 -10.68 -4.76
CA GLN A 6 -8.66 -11.97 -4.34
C GLN A 6 -7.23 -12.18 -4.88
N GLN A 7 -7.01 -11.86 -6.16
CA GLN A 7 -5.70 -11.97 -6.81
C GLN A 7 -4.68 -11.03 -6.17
N GLU A 8 -5.03 -9.77 -5.95
CA GLU A 8 -4.12 -8.80 -5.35
C GLU A 8 -3.86 -9.08 -3.87
N ALA A 9 -4.86 -9.61 -3.14
CA ALA A 9 -4.67 -10.09 -1.78
C ALA A 9 -3.68 -11.24 -1.72
N HIS A 10 -3.82 -12.23 -2.60
CA HIS A 10 -2.90 -13.36 -2.67
C HIS A 10 -1.47 -12.92 -2.95
N LYS A 11 -1.26 -12.07 -3.97
CA LYS A 11 0.08 -11.53 -4.31
C LYS A 11 0.70 -10.71 -3.18
N PHE A 12 -0.11 -9.94 -2.45
CA PHE A 12 0.37 -9.14 -1.33
C PHE A 12 0.92 -10.03 -0.22
N PHE A 13 0.14 -11.04 0.19
CA PHE A 13 0.54 -11.99 1.24
C PHE A 13 1.71 -12.86 0.81
N GLU A 14 1.74 -13.32 -0.44
CA GLU A 14 2.86 -14.10 -0.97
C GLU A 14 4.18 -13.32 -0.91
N LEU A 15 4.17 -12.04 -1.31
CA LEU A 15 5.39 -11.25 -1.31
C LEU A 15 5.84 -10.83 0.09
N LEU A 16 4.89 -10.47 0.95
CA LEU A 16 5.18 -9.85 2.23
C LEU A 16 5.16 -10.85 3.39
N HIS A 17 4.98 -12.15 3.12
CA HIS A 17 4.77 -13.19 4.13
C HIS A 17 5.70 -13.04 5.35
N ASP A 18 7.01 -12.98 5.12
CA ASP A 18 8.04 -12.91 6.18
C ASP A 18 8.09 -11.55 6.90
N LEU A 19 7.42 -10.53 6.34
CA LEU A 19 7.38 -9.16 6.87
C LEU A 19 6.04 -8.85 7.55
N LEU A 20 5.04 -9.73 7.44
CA LEU A 20 3.73 -9.53 8.07
C LEU A 20 3.86 -9.62 9.60
N PRO A 21 2.97 -8.96 10.35
CA PRO A 21 2.84 -9.15 11.79
C PRO A 21 2.64 -10.63 12.18
N GLU A 22 3.13 -11.04 13.35
CA GLU A 22 3.06 -12.44 13.82
C GLU A 22 1.62 -12.98 13.92
N ASP A 23 0.68 -12.13 14.37
CA ASP A 23 -0.74 -12.44 14.45
C ASP A 23 -1.36 -12.70 13.07
N TRP A 24 -0.91 -11.98 12.05
CA TRP A 24 -1.30 -12.21 10.67
C TRP A 24 -0.71 -13.49 10.08
N GLN A 25 0.53 -13.83 10.46
CA GLN A 25 1.15 -15.09 10.05
C GLN A 25 0.46 -16.30 10.71
N ALA A 26 -0.08 -16.13 11.91
CA ALA A 26 -0.79 -17.18 12.63
C ALA A 26 -2.16 -17.54 12.00
N ASP A 27 -2.85 -16.56 11.40
CA ASP A 27 -4.14 -16.75 10.71
C ASP A 27 -4.19 -16.10 9.32
N LEU A 28 -3.29 -16.57 8.45
CA LEU A 28 -3.15 -16.04 7.09
C LEU A 28 -4.46 -16.09 6.31
N GLN A 29 -5.26 -17.15 6.48
CA GLN A 29 -6.47 -17.32 5.69
C GLN A 29 -7.54 -16.29 6.06
N ALA A 30 -7.75 -16.04 7.36
CA ALA A 30 -8.69 -15.01 7.80
C ALA A 30 -8.19 -13.62 7.41
N CYS A 31 -6.93 -13.29 7.68
CA CYS A 31 -6.36 -11.99 7.36
C CYS A 31 -6.36 -11.71 5.84
N GLN A 32 -6.07 -12.71 5.00
CA GLN A 32 -6.14 -12.56 3.55
C GLN A 32 -7.56 -12.28 3.07
N PHE A 33 -8.56 -12.93 3.67
CA PHE A 33 -9.97 -12.69 3.36
C PHE A 33 -10.42 -11.28 3.77
N GLU A 34 -10.04 -10.83 4.97
CA GLU A 34 -10.33 -9.46 5.42
C GLU A 34 -9.66 -8.41 4.52
N PHE A 35 -8.42 -8.68 4.11
CA PHE A 35 -7.70 -7.84 3.17
C PHE A 35 -8.37 -7.81 1.78
N GLU A 36 -8.85 -8.95 1.27
CA GLU A 36 -9.65 -9.01 0.05
C GLU A 36 -10.90 -8.12 0.16
N LEU A 37 -11.62 -8.18 1.28
CA LEU A 37 -12.80 -7.32 1.51
C LEU A 37 -12.40 -5.84 1.57
N TRP A 38 -11.29 -5.52 2.21
CA TRP A 38 -10.78 -4.15 2.26
C TRP A 38 -10.43 -3.59 0.87
N LEU A 39 -9.87 -4.42 -0.01
CA LEU A 39 -9.59 -4.07 -1.41
C LEU A 39 -10.89 -3.91 -2.21
N ALA A 40 -11.81 -4.87 -2.12
CA ALA A 40 -13.08 -4.86 -2.86
C ALA A 40 -13.96 -3.65 -2.48
N THR A 41 -14.02 -3.30 -1.19
CA THR A 41 -14.79 -2.14 -0.72
C THR A 41 -14.21 -0.81 -1.22
N PHE A 42 -12.91 -0.75 -1.53
CA PHE A 42 -12.34 0.44 -2.15
C PHE A 42 -12.80 0.60 -3.60
N ASP A 43 -12.89 -0.48 -4.38
CA ASP A 43 -13.39 -0.40 -5.76
C ASP A 43 -14.87 0.03 -5.79
N VAL A 44 -15.69 -0.51 -4.89
CA VAL A 44 -17.09 -0.05 -4.70
C VAL A 44 -17.13 1.44 -4.40
N LYS A 45 -16.31 1.91 -3.45
CA LYS A 45 -16.23 3.33 -3.09
C LYS A 45 -15.80 4.20 -4.28
N ARG A 46 -14.80 3.76 -5.03
CA ARG A 46 -14.32 4.44 -6.24
C ARG A 46 -15.46 4.60 -7.26
N HIS A 47 -16.26 3.55 -7.48
CA HIS A 47 -17.42 3.62 -8.35
C HIS A 47 -18.51 4.57 -7.84
N GLN A 48 -18.83 4.54 -6.54
CA GLN A 48 -19.82 5.42 -5.93
C GLN A 48 -19.42 6.91 -5.99
N GLU A 49 -18.16 7.21 -5.71
CA GLU A 49 -17.62 8.58 -5.68
C GLU A 49 -17.07 9.04 -7.03
N LYS A 50 -17.09 8.18 -8.06
CA LYS A 50 -16.55 8.44 -9.41
C LYS A 50 -15.09 8.91 -9.39
N LEU A 51 -14.26 8.29 -8.54
CA LEU A 51 -12.86 8.67 -8.39
C LEU A 51 -12.05 8.28 -9.64
N SER A 52 -11.27 9.23 -10.15
CA SER A 52 -10.36 9.05 -11.29
C SER A 52 -9.09 9.89 -11.14
N GLY A 53 -8.05 9.54 -11.92
CA GLY A 53 -6.77 10.27 -11.97
C GLY A 53 -6.18 10.54 -10.58
N PHE A 54 -5.77 11.80 -10.33
CA PHE A 54 -5.17 12.21 -9.06
C PHE A 54 -6.10 12.07 -7.85
N ALA A 55 -7.41 12.19 -8.02
CA ALA A 55 -8.36 11.99 -6.92
C ALA A 55 -8.35 10.53 -6.45
N LEU A 56 -8.30 9.59 -7.40
CA LEU A 56 -8.17 8.17 -7.11
C LEU A 56 -6.83 7.85 -6.44
N LEU A 57 -5.72 8.36 -6.96
CA LEU A 57 -4.39 8.19 -6.35
C LEU A 57 -4.37 8.70 -4.90
N THR A 58 -4.91 9.88 -4.66
CA THR A 58 -4.97 10.48 -3.32
C THR A 58 -5.84 9.64 -2.37
N ALA A 59 -6.97 9.14 -2.85
CA ALA A 59 -7.85 8.28 -2.05
C ALA A 59 -7.19 6.94 -1.71
N ALA A 60 -6.52 6.31 -2.68
CA ALA A 60 -5.80 5.06 -2.50
C ALA A 60 -4.69 5.23 -1.45
N ARG A 61 -3.87 6.28 -1.58
CA ARG A 61 -2.81 6.59 -0.62
C ARG A 61 -3.33 6.77 0.81
N ARG A 62 -4.34 7.62 0.99
CA ARG A 62 -4.90 7.87 2.33
C ARG A 62 -5.44 6.61 2.96
N ARG A 63 -6.02 5.72 2.14
CA ARG A 63 -6.54 4.44 2.62
C ARG A 63 -5.41 3.47 2.99
N ALA A 64 -4.39 3.36 2.14
CA ALA A 64 -3.20 2.56 2.38
C ALA A 64 -2.45 2.99 3.66
N GLU A 65 -2.28 4.30 3.86
CA GLU A 65 -1.63 4.84 5.06
C GLU A 65 -2.41 4.48 6.33
N ARG A 66 -3.73 4.65 6.34
CA ARG A 66 -4.57 4.28 7.50
C ARG A 66 -4.48 2.79 7.80
N TYR A 67 -4.58 1.96 6.77
CA TYR A 67 -4.50 0.51 6.92
C TYR A 67 -3.15 0.09 7.50
N TYR A 68 -2.05 0.65 6.98
CA TYR A 68 -0.74 0.38 7.57
C TYR A 68 -0.68 0.77 9.05
N GLN A 69 -1.11 1.99 9.40
CA GLN A 69 -0.98 2.49 10.78
C GLN A 69 -1.79 1.66 11.78
N HIS A 70 -2.92 1.10 11.34
CA HIS A 70 -3.82 0.34 12.19
C HIS A 70 -3.46 -1.15 12.24
N ASP A 71 -3.16 -1.76 11.10
CA ASP A 71 -3.16 -3.21 10.94
C ASP A 71 -1.78 -3.83 10.67
N LEU A 72 -0.81 -3.05 10.18
CA LEU A 72 0.51 -3.58 9.78
C LEU A 72 1.70 -2.93 10.47
N LYS A 73 1.49 -1.84 11.21
CA LYS A 73 2.59 -1.10 11.83
C LYS A 73 3.18 -1.91 12.99
N GLN A 74 4.46 -2.24 12.85
CA GLN A 74 5.23 -2.89 13.89
C GLN A 74 6.17 -1.89 14.57
N SER A 75 6.53 -2.13 15.83
CA SER A 75 7.36 -1.22 16.64
C SER A 75 8.76 -1.01 16.06
N HIS A 76 9.28 -2.00 15.34
CA HIS A 76 10.59 -1.98 14.71
C HIS A 76 10.60 -1.41 13.29
N HIS A 77 9.43 -1.13 12.70
CA HIS A 77 9.38 -0.60 11.34
C HIS A 77 10.03 0.78 11.22
N THR A 78 11.02 0.85 10.34
CA THR A 78 11.67 2.07 9.88
C THR A 78 10.78 2.85 8.92
N LEU A 79 11.17 4.10 8.62
CA LEU A 79 10.51 4.91 7.58
C LEU A 79 10.56 4.25 6.20
N LEU A 80 11.58 3.45 5.93
CA LEU A 80 11.72 2.72 4.66
C LEU A 80 10.68 1.59 4.57
N GLU A 81 10.55 0.78 5.62
CA GLU A 81 9.56 -0.30 5.68
C GLU A 81 8.14 0.26 5.62
N TRP A 82 7.87 1.35 6.35
CA TRP A 82 6.59 2.05 6.24
C TRP A 82 6.29 2.46 4.80
N SER A 83 7.25 3.11 4.13
CA SER A 83 7.08 3.59 2.76
C SER A 83 6.83 2.43 1.80
N TYR A 84 7.55 1.32 1.99
CA TYR A 84 7.41 0.09 1.22
C TYR A 84 6.01 -0.52 1.40
N PHE A 85 5.57 -0.81 2.62
CA PHE A 85 4.24 -1.36 2.89
C PHE A 85 3.12 -0.48 2.33
N ARG A 86 3.18 0.83 2.64
CA ARG A 86 2.20 1.80 2.14
C ARG A 86 2.14 1.79 0.61
N PHE A 87 3.28 1.72 -0.06
CA PHE A 87 3.33 1.64 -1.53
C PHE A 87 2.71 0.33 -2.06
N ARG A 88 3.02 -0.82 -1.44
CA ARG A 88 2.41 -2.12 -1.81
C ARG A 88 0.90 -2.11 -1.67
N LEU A 89 0.39 -1.53 -0.59
CA LEU A 89 -1.05 -1.34 -0.37
C LEU A 89 -1.67 -0.40 -1.42
N GLU A 90 -1.02 0.71 -1.75
CA GLU A 90 -1.47 1.66 -2.78
C GLU A 90 -1.59 0.96 -4.15
N ILE A 91 -0.58 0.18 -4.54
CA ILE A 91 -0.60 -0.60 -5.79
C ILE A 91 -1.71 -1.65 -5.79
N ALA A 92 -1.87 -2.42 -4.71
CA ALA A 92 -2.93 -3.44 -4.62
C ALA A 92 -4.33 -2.83 -4.79
N LEU A 93 -4.58 -1.65 -4.18
CA LEU A 93 -5.83 -0.90 -4.35
C LEU A 93 -6.05 -0.48 -5.81
N LEU A 94 -5.03 0.10 -6.46
CA LEU A 94 -5.13 0.59 -7.84
C LEU A 94 -5.28 -0.56 -8.84
N GLN A 95 -4.58 -1.68 -8.63
CA GLN A 95 -4.69 -2.87 -9.47
C GLN A 95 -6.05 -3.56 -9.29
N THR A 96 -6.59 -3.60 -8.07
CA THR A 96 -7.95 -4.08 -7.80
C THR A 96 -8.98 -3.29 -8.60
N CYS A 97 -8.83 -1.96 -8.65
CA CYS A 97 -9.68 -1.04 -9.41
C CYS A 97 -9.46 -1.09 -10.93
N LYS A 98 -8.47 -1.86 -11.43
CA LYS A 98 -8.11 -1.92 -12.87
C LYS A 98 -7.92 -0.53 -13.48
N VAL A 99 -7.19 0.34 -12.79
CA VAL A 99 -6.94 1.71 -13.28
C VAL A 99 -6.11 1.70 -14.55
N ASP A 100 -6.16 2.79 -15.31
CA ASP A 100 -5.40 2.96 -16.54
C ASP A 100 -3.88 3.01 -16.28
N ALA A 101 -3.11 2.76 -17.35
CA ALA A 101 -1.65 2.68 -17.29
C ALA A 101 -1.01 3.99 -16.82
N ASP A 102 -1.57 5.14 -17.20
CA ASP A 102 -1.03 6.45 -16.83
C ASP A 102 -1.18 6.70 -15.32
N THR A 103 -2.34 6.35 -14.74
CA THR A 103 -2.57 6.42 -13.30
C THR A 103 -1.59 5.51 -12.53
N LEU A 104 -1.33 4.29 -13.01
CA LEU A 104 -0.32 3.41 -12.40
C LEU A 104 1.09 4.01 -12.53
N GLN A 105 1.45 4.53 -13.71
CA GLN A 105 2.75 5.15 -13.94
C GLN A 105 2.98 6.33 -13.00
N HIS A 106 1.98 7.17 -12.79
CA HIS A 106 2.06 8.25 -11.81
C HIS A 106 2.28 7.75 -10.37
N CYS A 107 1.67 6.62 -10.00
CA CYS A 107 1.91 5.99 -8.70
C CYS A 107 3.38 5.55 -8.56
N TYR A 108 3.93 4.87 -9.57
CA TYR A 108 5.35 4.46 -9.58
C TYR A 108 6.31 5.65 -9.51
N LEU A 109 6.12 6.66 -10.37
CA LEU A 109 6.96 7.87 -10.39
C LEU A 109 6.94 8.60 -9.04
N TYR A 110 5.77 8.66 -8.40
CA TYR A 110 5.65 9.27 -7.09
C TYR A 110 6.35 8.44 -5.99
N ALA A 111 6.28 7.12 -6.06
CA ALA A 111 6.99 6.25 -5.14
C ALA A 111 8.51 6.40 -5.25
N ASP A 112 9.04 6.48 -6.48
CA ASP A 112 10.45 6.75 -6.72
C ASP A 112 10.88 8.10 -6.14
N LEU A 113 10.06 9.14 -6.34
CA LEU A 113 10.32 10.47 -5.78
C LEU A 113 10.35 10.44 -4.24
N LEU A 114 9.42 9.73 -3.60
CA LEU A 114 9.41 9.59 -2.14
C LEU A 114 10.60 8.77 -1.62
N SER A 115 10.95 7.67 -2.26
CA SER A 115 12.12 6.87 -1.89
C SER A 115 13.41 7.69 -1.99
N ASN A 116 13.56 8.48 -3.05
CA ASN A 116 14.69 9.38 -3.22
C ASN A 116 14.71 10.49 -2.15
N TYR A 117 13.56 11.05 -1.81
CA TYR A 117 13.44 12.06 -0.76
C TYR A 117 13.76 11.48 0.62
N ALA A 118 13.25 10.29 0.96
CA ALA A 118 13.56 9.59 2.18
C ALA A 118 15.06 9.27 2.29
N PHE A 119 15.68 8.78 1.22
CA PHE A 119 17.12 8.54 1.16
C PHE A 119 17.92 9.83 1.39
N THR A 120 17.53 10.93 0.76
CA THR A 120 18.19 12.23 0.90
C THR A 120 18.09 12.75 2.34
N ILE A 121 16.91 12.70 2.96
CA ILE A 121 16.73 13.13 4.37
C ILE A 121 17.57 12.26 5.32
N LEU A 122 17.55 10.94 5.12
CA LEU A 122 18.28 9.99 5.96
C LEU A 122 19.80 10.10 5.80
N THR A 123 20.28 10.60 4.66
CA THR A 123 21.71 10.83 4.42
C THR A 123 22.17 12.21 4.87
N ASP A 124 21.36 13.26 4.71
CA ASP A 124 21.70 14.61 5.21
C ASP A 124 21.66 14.70 6.75
N SER A 125 20.76 13.96 7.41
CA SER A 125 20.74 13.86 8.88
C SER A 125 21.96 13.12 9.48
N ARG A 126 22.83 12.54 8.63
CA ARG A 126 24.11 11.94 9.02
C ARG A 126 25.33 12.83 8.72
N ARG A 127 25.15 14.04 8.19
CA ARG A 127 26.27 15.00 8.08
C ARG A 127 26.58 15.56 9.47
N PRO A 128 27.80 15.40 10.01
CA PRO A 128 28.18 16.11 11.21
C PRO A 128 28.11 17.61 10.90
N VAL A 129 27.44 18.35 11.78
CA VAL A 129 27.48 19.81 11.77
C VAL A 129 28.93 20.19 12.03
N SER A 130 29.62 20.62 10.98
CA SER A 130 30.97 21.22 11.05
C SER A 130 30.92 22.62 11.62
#